data_AF-A0A950F6J7-F1
#
_entry.id   AF-A0A950F6J7-F1
#
_cell.length_a   1.000
_cell.length_b   1.000
_cell.length_c   1.000
_cell.angle_alpha   90.00
_cell.angle_beta   90.00
_cell.angle_gamma   90.00
#
_symmetry.space_group_name_H-M   'P 1'
#
loop_
_entity.id
_entity.type
_entity.pdbx_description
1 polymer ?
#
loop_
_entity_poly.entity_id
_entity_poly.type
_entity_poly.pdbx_seq_one_letter_code
_entity_poly.pdbx_strand_id
1 'polypeptide(L)'
;MNETLRRAIAPFGFDDELLELAAAAFEEVGPAWRKRDVQAAAVGAKVIACFARAGLHEAHLAGTTGYGYHDSARDAYESLLATCLDAQGCYARLQLISGTHAIVAAINALLGPTGRLCSVTGAPYDTLRLALVKPLLASASGNDERYSEIALQDDGSLDEYGINHALARLPDVVFVQRSRGYAPRPALGIGDIER
;
A
#
# COMPACT_ATOMS: atom_id res chain seq x y z
N MET A 1 -15.83 -6.66 31.51
CA MET A 1 -16.86 -6.31 30.50
C MET A 1 -18.10 -5.78 31.21
N ASN A 2 -18.71 -4.68 30.73
CA ASN A 2 -19.91 -4.12 31.37
C ASN A 2 -21.19 -4.89 30.99
N GLU A 3 -22.24 -4.73 31.80
CA GLU A 3 -23.52 -5.43 31.64
C GLU A 3 -24.24 -5.10 30.33
N THR A 4 -24.09 -3.86 29.84
CA THR A 4 -24.66 -3.41 28.56
C THR A 4 -24.10 -4.23 27.40
N LEU A 5 -22.77 -4.44 27.36
CA LEU A 5 -22.13 -5.22 26.31
C LEU A 5 -22.49 -6.70 26.42
N ARG A 6 -22.55 -7.27 27.63
CA ARG A 6 -22.99 -8.66 27.86
C ARG A 6 -24.38 -8.93 27.29
N ARG A 7 -25.34 -8.03 27.53
CA ARG A 7 -26.70 -8.16 26.97
C ARG A 7 -26.73 -8.06 25.45
N ALA A 8 -25.93 -7.15 24.88
CA ALA A 8 -25.88 -6.96 23.44
C ALA A 8 -25.33 -8.19 22.69
N ILE A 9 -24.41 -8.93 23.31
CA ILE A 9 -23.77 -10.10 22.68
C ILE A 9 -24.38 -11.44 23.09
N ALA A 10 -25.31 -11.46 24.05
CA ALA A 10 -26.01 -12.68 24.47
C ALA A 10 -26.61 -13.52 23.32
N PRO A 11 -27.17 -12.94 22.23
CA PRO A 11 -27.70 -13.73 21.11
C PRO A 11 -26.66 -14.57 20.36
N PHE A 12 -25.36 -14.28 20.52
CA PHE A 12 -24.29 -15.05 19.87
C PHE A 12 -23.90 -16.32 20.64
N GLY A 13 -24.34 -16.46 21.89
CA GLY A 13 -24.15 -17.69 22.68
C GLY A 13 -22.69 -18.03 23.01
N PHE A 14 -21.83 -17.02 23.18
CA PHE A 14 -20.46 -17.22 23.65
C PHE A 14 -20.42 -17.73 25.10
N ASP A 15 -19.53 -18.66 25.41
CA ASP A 15 -19.31 -19.12 26.77
C ASP A 15 -18.57 -18.08 27.63
N ASP A 16 -18.71 -18.19 28.96
CA ASP A 16 -18.12 -17.23 29.90
C ASP A 16 -16.59 -17.21 29.83
N GLU A 17 -15.95 -18.35 29.55
CA GLU A 17 -14.49 -18.47 29.42
C GLU A 17 -13.96 -17.63 28.26
N LEU A 18 -14.59 -17.71 27.09
CA LEU A 18 -14.27 -16.91 25.92
C LEU A 18 -14.49 -15.41 26.18
N LEU A 19 -15.57 -15.06 26.90
CA LEU A 19 -15.87 -13.67 27.24
C LEU A 19 -14.84 -13.09 28.22
N GLU A 20 -14.35 -13.88 29.17
CA GLU A 20 -13.29 -13.50 30.09
C GLU A 20 -11.95 -13.36 29.36
N LEU A 21 -11.61 -14.31 28.49
CA LEU A 21 -10.41 -14.25 27.66
C LEU A 21 -10.41 -13.01 26.75
N ALA A 22 -11.54 -12.70 26.11
CA ALA A 22 -11.69 -11.51 25.28
C ALA A 22 -11.52 -10.22 26.08
N ALA A 23 -12.07 -10.16 27.31
CA ALA A 23 -11.90 -9.01 28.19
C ALA A 23 -10.44 -8.83 28.63
N ALA A 24 -9.74 -9.91 28.98
CA ALA A 24 -8.33 -9.87 29.33
C ALA A 24 -7.47 -9.41 28.14
N ALA A 25 -7.70 -9.97 26.95
CA ALA A 25 -7.01 -9.57 25.73
C ALA A 25 -7.24 -8.09 25.38
N PHE A 26 -8.46 -7.57 25.60
CA PHE A 26 -8.77 -6.16 25.39
C PHE A 26 -7.95 -5.23 26.30
N GLU A 27 -7.82 -5.58 27.59
CA GLU A 27 -6.99 -4.83 28.52
C GLU A 27 -5.50 -4.89 28.14
N GLU A 28 -5.03 -6.08 27.73
CA GLU A 28 -3.64 -6.30 27.31
C GLU A 28 -3.25 -5.41 26.11
N VAL A 29 -4.11 -5.30 25.10
CA VAL A 29 -3.83 -4.49 23.90
C VAL A 29 -4.09 -2.99 24.09
N GLY A 30 -4.75 -2.59 25.18
CA GLY A 30 -5.13 -1.21 25.47
C GLY A 30 -4.00 -0.18 25.34
N PRO A 31 -2.78 -0.41 25.89
CA PRO A 31 -1.64 0.49 25.70
C PRO A 31 -1.22 0.65 24.24
N ALA A 32 -1.27 -0.41 23.43
CA ALA A 32 -0.92 -0.37 22.01
C ALA A 32 -1.98 0.41 21.21
N TRP A 33 -3.26 0.26 21.55
CA TRP A 33 -4.36 1.00 20.94
C TRP A 33 -4.25 2.51 21.22
N ARG A 34 -3.96 2.90 22.46
CA ARG A 34 -3.75 4.33 22.79
C ARG A 34 -2.64 4.98 21.96
N LYS A 35 -1.56 4.24 21.67
CA LYS A 35 -0.50 4.73 20.76
C LYS A 35 -1.02 4.90 19.33
N ARG A 36 -1.85 3.97 18.85
CA ARG A 36 -2.48 4.06 17.52
C ARG A 36 -3.50 5.19 17.43
N ASP A 37 -4.24 5.49 18.49
CA ASP A 37 -5.20 6.60 18.51
C ASP A 37 -4.49 7.94 18.30
N VAL A 38 -3.34 8.15 18.95
CA VAL A 38 -2.50 9.34 18.74
C VAL A 38 -2.02 9.43 17.29
N GLN A 39 -1.58 8.32 16.71
CA GLN A 39 -1.16 8.27 15.30
C GLN A 39 -2.32 8.55 14.34
N ALA A 40 -3.50 7.96 14.60
CA ALA A 40 -4.71 8.19 13.81
C ALA A 40 -5.15 9.65 13.88
N ALA A 41 -5.09 10.27 15.07
CA ALA A 41 -5.38 11.69 15.24
C ALA A 41 -4.39 12.57 14.46
N ALA A 42 -3.09 12.24 14.48
CA ALA A 42 -2.08 12.96 13.71
C ALA A 42 -2.30 12.85 12.19
N VAL A 43 -2.58 11.64 11.69
CA VAL A 43 -2.90 11.42 10.27
C VAL A 43 -4.20 12.14 9.89
N GLY A 44 -5.24 12.08 10.72
CA GLY A 44 -6.50 12.80 10.51
C GLY A 44 -6.28 14.31 10.43
N ALA A 45 -5.50 14.88 11.34
CA ALA A 45 -5.13 16.29 11.31
C ALA A 45 -4.34 16.66 10.05
N LYS A 46 -3.40 15.81 9.60
CA LYS A 46 -2.67 15.99 8.32
C LYS A 46 -3.65 16.06 7.16
N VAL A 47 -4.56 15.09 7.05
CA VAL A 47 -5.54 15.04 5.96
C VAL A 47 -6.43 16.29 5.96
N ILE A 48 -6.97 16.69 7.12
CA ILE A 48 -7.79 17.90 7.25
C ILE A 48 -7.01 19.15 6.79
N ALA A 49 -5.74 19.28 7.19
CA ALA A 49 -4.89 20.39 6.76
C ALA A 49 -4.66 20.38 5.23
N CYS A 50 -4.46 19.20 4.63
CA CYS A 50 -4.35 19.07 3.17
C CYS A 50 -5.65 19.47 2.47
N PHE A 51 -6.82 19.08 2.98
CA PHE A 51 -8.12 19.53 2.46
C PHE A 51 -8.27 21.05 2.50
N ALA A 52 -7.90 21.67 3.63
CA ALA A 52 -7.96 23.12 3.77
C ALA A 52 -7.05 23.85 2.78
N ARG A 53 -5.87 23.29 2.46
CA ARG A 53 -4.93 23.85 1.47
C ARG A 53 -5.36 23.64 0.03
N ALA A 54 -6.04 22.54 -0.27
CA ALA A 54 -6.47 22.19 -1.63
C ALA A 54 -7.60 23.08 -2.17
N GLY A 55 -8.24 23.91 -1.34
CA GLY A 55 -9.29 24.84 -1.79
C GLY A 55 -10.54 24.14 -2.32
N LEU A 56 -10.82 22.93 -1.83
CA LEU A 56 -12.00 22.17 -2.24
C LEU A 56 -13.28 22.88 -1.78
N HIS A 57 -14.24 23.01 -2.70
CA HIS A 57 -15.55 23.61 -2.45
C HIS A 57 -16.64 22.77 -3.13
N GLU A 58 -17.90 23.06 -2.83
CA GLU A 58 -19.06 22.26 -3.24
C GLU A 58 -19.12 22.00 -4.76
N ALA A 59 -18.68 22.95 -5.59
CA ALA A 59 -18.69 22.77 -7.05
C ALA A 59 -17.80 21.60 -7.52
N HIS A 60 -16.77 21.22 -6.76
CA HIS A 60 -15.95 20.04 -7.04
C HIS A 60 -16.70 18.71 -6.81
N LEU A 61 -17.92 18.73 -6.27
CA LEU A 61 -18.75 17.53 -6.06
C LEU A 61 -19.71 17.26 -7.22
N ALA A 62 -19.80 18.15 -8.21
CA ALA A 62 -20.77 18.05 -9.30
C ALA A 62 -20.47 16.93 -10.31
N GLY A 63 -19.21 16.47 -10.38
CA GLY A 63 -18.74 15.46 -11.33
C GLY A 63 -18.74 15.95 -12.79
N THR A 64 -18.24 15.11 -13.70
CA THR A 64 -18.22 15.38 -15.14
C THR A 64 -18.78 14.20 -15.94
N THR A 65 -19.17 14.45 -17.19
CA THR A 65 -19.66 13.42 -18.13
C THR A 65 -18.92 13.52 -19.46
N GLY A 66 -19.09 12.51 -20.33
CA GLY A 66 -18.43 12.45 -21.63
C GLY A 66 -16.91 12.33 -21.50
N TYR A 67 -16.16 13.20 -22.20
CA TYR A 67 -14.70 13.18 -22.19
C TYR A 67 -14.06 13.67 -20.89
N GLY A 68 -14.79 14.43 -20.06
CA GLY A 68 -14.25 14.96 -18.80
C GLY A 68 -13.06 15.93 -18.99
N TYR A 69 -13.10 16.75 -20.03
CA TYR A 69 -12.14 17.84 -20.22
C TYR A 69 -12.35 18.93 -19.16
N HIS A 70 -11.24 19.53 -18.71
CA HIS A 70 -11.24 20.63 -17.72
C HIS A 70 -12.01 20.30 -16.42
N ASP A 71 -11.89 19.07 -15.95
CA ASP A 71 -12.49 18.62 -14.70
C ASP A 71 -11.71 19.18 -13.49
N SER A 72 -12.13 20.34 -12.98
CA SER A 72 -11.49 20.99 -11.84
C SER A 72 -11.58 20.18 -10.55
N ALA A 73 -12.60 19.33 -10.39
CA ALA A 73 -12.75 18.47 -9.23
C ALA A 73 -11.64 17.42 -9.20
N ARG A 74 -11.37 16.80 -10.35
CA ARG A 74 -10.29 15.83 -10.53
C ARG A 74 -8.93 16.45 -10.24
N ASP A 75 -8.67 17.62 -10.80
CA ASP A 75 -7.38 18.31 -10.63
C ASP A 75 -7.16 18.71 -9.16
N ALA A 76 -8.21 19.21 -8.49
CA ALA A 76 -8.14 19.54 -7.06
C ALA A 76 -7.95 18.30 -6.17
N TYR A 77 -8.61 17.19 -6.50
CA TYR A 77 -8.48 15.92 -5.78
C TYR A 77 -7.08 15.31 -5.92
N GLU A 78 -6.47 15.36 -7.10
CA GLU A 78 -5.09 14.88 -7.29
C GLU A 78 -4.07 15.75 -6.58
N SER A 79 -4.25 17.07 -6.60
CA SER A 79 -3.42 18.00 -5.84
C SER A 79 -3.50 17.74 -4.34
N LEU A 80 -4.72 17.50 -3.83
CA LEU A 80 -4.95 17.06 -2.45
C LEU A 80 -4.18 15.79 -2.12
N LEU A 81 -4.33 14.73 -2.92
CA LEU A 81 -3.66 13.45 -2.69
C LEU A 81 -2.14 13.56 -2.78
N ALA A 82 -1.62 14.29 -3.76
CA ALA A 82 -0.19 14.56 -3.89
C ALA A 82 0.35 15.24 -2.63
N THR A 83 -0.37 16.24 -2.10
CA THR A 83 -0.02 16.91 -0.84
C THR A 83 -0.10 15.97 0.36
N CYS A 84 -1.14 15.13 0.46
CA CYS A 84 -1.28 14.15 1.55
C CYS A 84 -0.16 13.11 1.57
N LEU A 85 0.36 12.75 0.40
CA LEU A 85 1.38 11.72 0.21
C LEU A 85 2.79 12.30 0.08
N ASP A 86 2.94 13.63 0.22
CA ASP A 86 4.22 14.34 0.03
C ASP A 86 4.88 14.02 -1.33
N ALA A 87 4.05 13.89 -2.38
CA ALA A 87 4.46 13.61 -3.74
C ALA A 87 4.36 14.86 -4.63
N GLN A 88 5.13 14.87 -5.73
CA GLN A 88 5.10 15.98 -6.71
C GLN A 88 3.82 16.00 -7.55
N GLY A 89 3.13 14.85 -7.66
CA GLY A 89 1.89 14.70 -8.40
C GLY A 89 1.20 13.39 -8.02
N CYS A 90 -0.05 13.25 -8.40
CA CYS A 90 -0.84 12.05 -8.18
C CYS A 90 -1.62 11.71 -9.44
N TYR A 91 -1.78 10.42 -9.72
CA TYR A 91 -2.70 9.91 -10.73
C TYR A 91 -3.78 9.08 -10.04
N ALA A 92 -4.93 9.70 -9.74
CA ALA A 92 -6.03 9.08 -9.02
C ALA A 92 -7.30 9.07 -9.88
N ARG A 93 -7.67 7.88 -10.34
CA ARG A 93 -8.69 7.68 -11.37
C ARG A 93 -9.63 6.54 -11.05
N LEU A 94 -10.92 6.73 -11.33
CA LEU A 94 -11.92 5.66 -11.27
C LEU A 94 -11.64 4.55 -12.31
N GLN A 95 -10.90 4.86 -13.37
CA GLN A 95 -10.47 3.90 -14.39
C GLN A 95 -9.45 2.89 -13.85
N LEU A 96 -8.78 3.18 -12.73
CA LEU A 96 -7.95 2.21 -12.02
C LEU A 96 -8.84 1.29 -11.17
N ILE A 97 -9.35 0.24 -11.81
CA ILE A 97 -10.33 -0.70 -11.20
C ILE A 97 -9.83 -1.51 -10.00
N SER A 98 -8.51 -1.55 -9.74
CA SER A 98 -7.94 -2.27 -8.60
C SER A 98 -6.54 -1.77 -8.23
N GLY A 99 -6.07 -2.12 -7.03
CA GLY A 99 -4.68 -1.85 -6.62
C GLY A 99 -3.65 -2.56 -7.51
N THR A 100 -3.92 -3.79 -7.94
CA THR A 100 -3.06 -4.51 -8.89
C THR A 100 -2.99 -3.77 -10.23
N HIS A 101 -4.11 -3.26 -10.75
CA HIS A 101 -4.11 -2.44 -11.97
C HIS A 101 -3.27 -1.17 -11.80
N ALA A 102 -3.41 -0.46 -10.69
CA ALA A 102 -2.62 0.75 -10.41
C ALA A 102 -1.10 0.47 -10.39
N ILE A 103 -0.68 -0.60 -9.70
CA ILE A 103 0.74 -0.98 -9.61
C ILE A 103 1.30 -1.39 -10.98
N VAL A 104 0.58 -2.25 -11.72
CA VAL A 104 1.00 -2.70 -13.05
C VAL A 104 1.10 -1.53 -14.03
N ALA A 105 0.12 -0.63 -14.03
CA ALA A 105 0.13 0.56 -14.88
C ALA A 105 1.32 1.47 -14.57
N ALA A 106 1.60 1.74 -13.29
CA ALA A 106 2.72 2.56 -12.86
C ALA A 106 4.07 1.94 -13.27
N ILE A 107 4.27 0.65 -13.00
CA ILE A 107 5.53 -0.03 -13.31
C ILE A 107 5.75 -0.11 -14.83
N ASN A 108 4.72 -0.46 -15.61
CA ASN A 108 4.86 -0.53 -17.06
C ASN A 108 5.16 0.84 -17.69
N ALA A 109 4.58 1.92 -17.16
CA ALA A 109 4.87 3.27 -17.62
C ALA A 109 6.33 3.67 -17.35
N LEU A 110 6.93 3.20 -16.25
CA LEU A 110 8.33 3.45 -15.91
C LEU A 110 9.31 2.55 -16.69
N LEU A 111 8.97 1.28 -16.89
CA LEU A 111 9.86 0.32 -17.59
C LEU A 111 9.92 0.56 -19.11
N GLY A 112 8.81 0.95 -19.73
CA GLY A 112 8.71 0.95 -21.19
C GLY A 112 8.97 -0.42 -21.83
N PRO A 113 9.31 -0.47 -23.14
CA PRO A 113 9.41 -1.73 -23.89
C PRO A 113 10.57 -2.65 -23.47
N THR A 114 11.67 -2.08 -22.95
CA THR A 114 12.93 -2.80 -22.68
C THR A 114 13.42 -2.68 -21.24
N GLY A 115 12.75 -1.92 -20.38
CA GLY A 115 13.20 -1.69 -19.01
C GLY A 115 13.19 -2.95 -18.16
N ARG A 116 13.97 -2.87 -17.08
CA ARG A 116 14.30 -3.94 -16.15
C ARG A 116 13.77 -3.66 -14.75
N LEU A 117 13.02 -4.61 -14.22
CA LEU A 117 12.42 -4.59 -12.89
C LEU A 117 13.24 -5.41 -11.90
N CYS A 118 13.52 -4.87 -10.73
CA CYS A 118 14.13 -5.59 -9.62
C CYS A 118 13.22 -5.56 -8.39
N SER A 119 12.71 -6.70 -7.95
CA SER A 119 11.95 -6.81 -6.70
C SER A 119 12.90 -7.11 -5.53
N VAL A 120 13.00 -6.20 -4.55
CA VAL A 120 13.97 -6.34 -3.44
C VAL A 120 13.37 -6.98 -2.18
N THR A 121 12.13 -7.47 -2.28
CA THR A 121 11.39 -8.10 -1.18
C THR A 121 10.92 -9.51 -1.55
N GLY A 122 11.70 -10.20 -2.37
CA GLY A 122 11.36 -11.48 -3.01
C GLY A 122 10.31 -11.35 -4.10
N ALA A 123 9.73 -12.48 -4.49
CA ALA A 123 8.64 -12.51 -5.47
C ALA A 123 7.43 -11.65 -5.01
N PRO A 124 6.89 -10.77 -5.89
CA PRO A 124 5.65 -10.04 -5.62
C PRO A 124 4.48 -10.99 -5.34
N TYR A 125 3.47 -10.50 -4.62
CA TYR A 125 2.26 -11.28 -4.32
C TYR A 125 1.55 -11.80 -5.59
N ASP A 126 0.80 -12.88 -5.45
CA ASP A 126 0.35 -13.73 -6.57
C ASP A 126 -0.26 -12.99 -7.76
N THR A 127 -1.11 -11.98 -7.52
CA THR A 127 -1.73 -11.25 -8.64
C THR A 127 -0.72 -10.42 -9.43
N LEU A 128 0.32 -9.86 -8.79
CA LEU A 128 1.40 -9.17 -9.50
C LEU A 128 2.33 -10.16 -10.19
N ARG A 129 2.57 -11.34 -9.60
CA ARG A 129 3.32 -12.39 -10.28
C ARG A 129 2.64 -12.79 -11.60
N LEU A 130 1.30 -12.86 -11.61
CA LEU A 130 0.51 -13.15 -12.82
C LEU A 130 0.43 -11.96 -13.79
N ALA A 131 0.14 -10.76 -13.29
CA ALA A 131 -0.17 -9.59 -14.13
C ALA A 131 1.06 -8.79 -14.57
N LEU A 132 2.20 -8.93 -13.89
CA LEU A 132 3.43 -8.18 -14.15
C LEU A 132 4.60 -9.11 -14.48
N VAL A 133 4.95 -10.03 -13.58
CA VAL A 133 6.18 -10.84 -13.70
C VAL A 133 6.09 -11.82 -14.86
N LYS A 134 4.99 -12.59 -14.98
CA LYS A 134 4.80 -13.53 -16.09
C LYS A 134 4.90 -12.85 -17.47
N PRO A 135 4.23 -11.71 -17.74
CA PRO A 135 4.43 -10.96 -18.98
C PRO A 135 5.87 -10.52 -19.24
N LEU A 136 6.58 -10.04 -18.21
CA LEU A 136 7.98 -9.62 -18.34
C LEU A 136 8.90 -10.80 -18.73
N LEU A 137 8.68 -11.97 -18.13
CA LEU A 137 9.44 -13.20 -18.42
C LEU A 137 9.05 -13.87 -19.75
N ALA A 138 7.85 -13.61 -20.27
CA ALA A 138 7.38 -14.15 -21.56
C ALA A 138 7.80 -13.29 -22.76
N SER A 139 8.51 -12.18 -22.52
CA SER A 139 8.92 -11.23 -23.56
C SER A 139 10.05 -11.82 -24.41
N ALA A 140 9.88 -11.79 -25.74
CA ALA A 140 10.80 -12.41 -26.71
C ALA A 140 12.22 -11.81 -26.77
N SER A 141 12.50 -10.75 -25.99
CA SER A 141 13.75 -9.97 -26.03
C SER A 141 14.87 -10.46 -25.08
N GLY A 142 14.73 -11.62 -24.43
CA GLY A 142 15.80 -12.20 -23.59
C GLY A 142 15.36 -12.36 -22.13
N ASN A 143 15.10 -13.61 -21.75
CA ASN A 143 14.23 -14.00 -20.63
C ASN A 143 14.72 -13.68 -19.21
N ASP A 144 15.98 -13.33 -18.97
CA ASP A 144 16.52 -13.19 -17.60
C ASP A 144 16.99 -11.76 -17.25
N GLU A 145 16.94 -10.82 -18.21
CA GLU A 145 17.45 -9.46 -17.97
C GLU A 145 16.36 -8.48 -17.53
N ARG A 146 15.08 -8.76 -17.83
CA ARG A 146 13.97 -7.83 -17.57
C ARG A 146 13.40 -7.91 -16.17
N TYR A 147 13.61 -9.01 -15.47
CA TYR A 147 13.10 -9.20 -14.12
C TYR A 147 14.15 -9.89 -13.27
N SER A 148 14.38 -9.34 -12.09
CA SER A 148 15.19 -9.96 -11.04
C SER A 148 14.48 -9.81 -9.70
N GLU A 149 14.78 -10.70 -8.77
CA GLU A 149 14.29 -10.59 -7.40
C GLU A 149 15.38 -10.98 -6.41
N ILE A 150 15.39 -10.29 -5.27
CA ILE A 150 16.26 -10.57 -4.14
C ILE A 150 15.36 -11.04 -3.00
N ALA A 151 15.58 -12.27 -2.55
CA ALA A 151 14.85 -12.81 -1.42
C ALA A 151 15.17 -12.01 -0.15
N LEU A 152 14.20 -11.96 0.76
CA LEU A 152 14.47 -11.48 2.11
C LEU A 152 15.34 -12.51 2.84
N GLN A 153 16.02 -12.06 3.88
CA GLN A 153 16.72 -12.94 4.82
C GLN A 153 15.73 -13.84 5.57
N ASP A 154 16.23 -14.91 6.19
CA ASP A 154 15.40 -15.87 6.95
C ASP A 154 14.61 -15.21 8.11
N ASP A 155 15.11 -14.10 8.65
CA ASP A 155 14.44 -13.30 9.68
C ASP A 155 13.41 -12.30 9.12
N GLY A 156 13.28 -12.23 7.78
CA GLY A 156 12.37 -11.34 7.06
C GLY A 156 12.93 -9.94 6.76
N SER A 157 14.19 -9.66 7.11
CA SER A 157 14.87 -8.41 6.79
C SER A 157 15.33 -8.33 5.33
N LEU A 158 15.64 -7.11 4.87
CA LEU A 158 16.16 -6.87 3.53
C LEU A 158 17.60 -7.40 3.41
N ASP A 159 17.90 -8.12 2.32
CA ASP A 159 19.28 -8.51 2.00
C ASP A 159 20.03 -7.33 1.37
N GLU A 160 20.59 -6.45 2.22
CA GLU A 160 21.32 -5.25 1.78
C GLU A 160 22.48 -5.59 0.83
N TYR A 161 23.17 -6.71 1.04
CA TYR A 161 24.27 -7.13 0.15
C TYR A 161 23.74 -7.54 -1.22
N GLY A 162 22.71 -8.39 -1.25
CA GLY A 162 22.04 -8.81 -2.48
C GLY A 162 21.43 -7.63 -3.25
N ILE A 163 20.81 -6.69 -2.54
CA ILE A 163 20.26 -5.46 -3.12
C ILE A 163 21.37 -4.63 -3.76
N ASN A 164 22.46 -4.35 -3.05
CA ASN A 164 23.58 -3.57 -3.59
C ASN A 164 24.17 -4.22 -4.85
N HIS A 165 24.31 -5.55 -4.85
CA HIS A 165 24.76 -6.28 -6.03
C HIS A 165 23.75 -6.22 -7.19
N ALA A 166 22.44 -6.27 -6.91
CA ALA A 166 21.40 -6.13 -7.93
C ALA A 166 21.37 -4.71 -8.53
N LEU A 167 21.53 -3.68 -7.70
CA LEU A 167 21.59 -2.29 -8.12
C LEU A 167 22.79 -1.99 -9.02
N ALA A 168 23.91 -2.72 -8.86
CA ALA A 168 25.06 -2.62 -9.75
C ALA A 168 24.74 -3.03 -11.20
N ARG A 169 23.63 -3.77 -11.43
CA ARG A 169 23.13 -4.11 -12.76
C ARG A 169 22.25 -3.01 -13.37
N LEU A 170 22.02 -1.91 -12.63
CA LEU A 170 21.28 -0.71 -13.01
C LEU A 170 19.81 -0.98 -13.40
N PRO A 171 18.98 -1.56 -12.53
CA PRO A 171 17.56 -1.74 -12.82
C PRO A 171 16.89 -0.39 -13.05
N ASP A 172 15.96 -0.33 -14.00
CA ASP A 172 15.20 0.89 -14.30
C ASP A 172 14.14 1.15 -13.22
N VAL A 173 13.60 0.08 -12.63
CA VAL A 173 12.63 0.15 -11.53
C VAL A 173 13.00 -0.83 -10.43
N VAL A 174 13.05 -0.32 -9.20
CA VAL A 174 13.14 -1.13 -7.98
C VAL A 174 11.75 -1.20 -7.35
N PHE A 175 11.29 -2.41 -7.07
CA PHE A 175 10.01 -2.67 -6.46
C PHE A 175 10.18 -3.18 -5.03
N VAL A 176 9.50 -2.49 -4.09
CA VAL A 176 9.51 -2.82 -2.66
C VAL A 176 8.09 -3.16 -2.23
N GLN A 177 7.87 -4.38 -1.75
CA GLN A 177 6.57 -4.79 -1.22
C GLN A 177 6.54 -4.66 0.31
N ARG A 178 5.92 -3.56 0.78
CA ARG A 178 5.74 -3.30 2.20
C ARG A 178 4.93 -4.39 2.91
N SER A 179 3.75 -4.71 2.38
CA SER A 179 2.87 -5.74 2.95
C SER A 179 3.46 -7.14 2.75
N ARG A 180 3.32 -8.00 3.76
CA ARG A 180 3.78 -9.40 3.69
C ARG A 180 2.96 -10.28 2.75
N GLY A 181 1.77 -9.84 2.33
CA GLY A 181 0.83 -10.69 1.61
C GLY A 181 0.52 -11.95 2.45
N TYR A 182 0.78 -13.13 1.87
CA TYR A 182 0.60 -14.42 2.53
C TYR A 182 1.89 -14.99 3.15
N ALA A 183 3.01 -14.26 3.08
CA ALA A 183 4.29 -14.74 3.61
C ALA A 183 4.33 -14.69 5.15
N PRO A 184 4.91 -15.69 5.83
CA PRO A 184 5.02 -15.76 7.29
C PRO A 184 6.16 -14.88 7.83
N ARG A 185 6.19 -13.61 7.43
CA ARG A 185 7.18 -12.60 7.86
C ARG A 185 6.49 -11.36 8.43
N PRO A 186 7.20 -10.46 9.13
CA PRO A 186 6.70 -9.11 9.41
C PRO A 186 6.47 -8.30 8.12
N ALA A 187 5.55 -7.34 8.17
CA ALA A 187 5.47 -6.29 7.15
C ALA A 187 6.60 -5.29 7.37
N LEU A 188 7.11 -4.69 6.30
CA LEU A 188 8.19 -3.70 6.41
C LEU A 188 7.67 -2.40 7.05
N GLY A 189 8.44 -1.89 8.00
CA GLY A 189 8.27 -0.56 8.57
C GLY A 189 8.78 0.52 7.63
N ILE A 190 8.46 1.78 7.92
CA ILE A 190 9.00 2.91 7.13
C ILE A 190 10.51 3.00 7.27
N GLY A 191 11.06 2.82 8.47
CA GLY A 191 12.51 2.80 8.70
C GLY A 191 13.24 1.62 8.03
N ASP A 192 12.53 0.59 7.57
CA ASP A 192 13.15 -0.46 6.73
C ASP A 192 13.25 0.00 5.28
N ILE A 193 12.32 0.83 4.81
CA ILE A 193 12.23 1.31 3.42
C ILE A 193 13.12 2.56 3.21
N GLU A 194 13.37 3.34 4.27
CA GLU A 194 14.24 4.53 4.24
C GLU A 194 15.74 4.20 4.18
N ARG A 195 16.12 2.94 4.43
CA ARG A 195 17.50 2.45 4.36
C ARG A 195 17.87 2.06 2.94
#